data_AF-A0A382WAY8-F1
#
_entry.id   AF-A0A382WAY8-F1
#
_cell.length_a   1.000
_cell.length_b   1.000
_cell.length_c   1.000
_cell.angle_alpha   90.00
_cell.angle_beta   90.00
_cell.angle_gamma   90.00
#
_symmetry.space_group_name_H-M   'P 1'
#
loop_
_entity.id
_entity.type
_entity.pdbx_description
1 polymer ?
#
loop_
_entity_poly.entity_id
_entity_poly.type
_entity_poly.pdbx_seq_one_letter_code
_entity_poly.pdbx_strand_id
1 'polypeptide(L)'
;MLTTFLLFLLPLLQDEALDQFKVDYKNEDPNARAQAVSKVGEARGRKVLALLGKHLRKDQEIVRMAAAGALGGYKEEASKALSLLAGGLGPNAKWPQVQASILDAMGALQEEKATKVVNRLFQEKEMIVAEAAIGAAEKLRSKTSIAPLIEAYVKMEKDAGVSKGNTGKIGGPYIPNSSRTKSNRDDKDRNKTLMKAISTALKSLTGQKFKAGSDWKEWWKKNGAKFEVV
;
A
#
# COMPACT_ATOMS: atom_id res chain seq x y z
N MET A 1 -4.42 -43.59 0.52
CA MET A 1 -5.64 -43.44 -0.31
C MET A 1 -6.37 -42.10 -0.15
N LEU A 2 -6.18 -41.31 0.92
CA LEU A 2 -6.83 -39.99 1.04
C LEU A 2 -6.29 -38.89 0.11
N THR A 3 -5.01 -38.97 -0.31
CA THR A 3 -4.37 -37.90 -1.11
C THR A 3 -4.86 -37.85 -2.56
N THR A 4 -5.28 -38.98 -3.13
CA THR A 4 -5.76 -39.03 -4.52
C THR A 4 -7.19 -38.49 -4.65
N PHE A 5 -8.04 -38.62 -3.64
CA PHE A 5 -9.43 -38.16 -3.69
C PHE A 5 -9.53 -36.62 -3.64
N LEU A 6 -8.68 -35.97 -2.84
CA LEU A 6 -8.59 -34.51 -2.75
C LEU A 6 -8.13 -33.85 -4.06
N LEU A 7 -7.29 -34.54 -4.85
CA LEU A 7 -6.81 -34.05 -6.16
C LEU A 7 -7.91 -33.98 -7.23
N PHE A 8 -8.98 -34.79 -7.13
CA PHE A 8 -10.12 -34.75 -8.05
C PHE A 8 -11.21 -33.76 -7.62
N LEU A 9 -11.30 -33.41 -6.33
CA LEU A 9 -12.30 -32.47 -5.80
C LEU A 9 -11.95 -31.00 -6.07
N LEU A 10 -10.66 -30.65 -6.10
CA LEU A 10 -10.18 -29.28 -6.30
C LEU A 10 -10.62 -28.64 -7.63
N PRO A 11 -10.50 -29.32 -8.79
CA PRO A 11 -11.01 -28.78 -10.06
C PRO A 11 -12.53 -28.58 -10.07
N LEU A 12 -13.27 -29.52 -9.47
CA LEU A 12 -14.74 -29.48 -9.42
C LEU A 12 -15.25 -28.28 -8.61
N LEU A 13 -14.64 -28.04 -7.44
CA LEU A 13 -14.96 -26.89 -6.58
C LEU A 13 -14.66 -25.54 -7.27
N GLN A 14 -13.62 -25.47 -8.11
CA GLN A 14 -13.30 -24.27 -8.87
C GLN A 14 -14.32 -23.99 -9.96
N ASP A 15 -14.73 -25.01 -10.71
CA ASP A 15 -15.70 -24.83 -11.79
C ASP A 15 -17.08 -24.45 -11.22
N GLU A 16 -17.51 -25.05 -10.10
CA GLU A 16 -18.73 -24.65 -9.38
C GLU A 16 -18.67 -23.20 -8.87
N ALA A 17 -17.55 -22.78 -8.26
CA ALA A 17 -17.37 -21.41 -7.81
C ALA A 17 -17.40 -20.40 -8.97
N LEU A 18 -16.81 -20.75 -10.11
CA LEU A 18 -16.84 -19.93 -11.32
C LEU A 18 -18.23 -19.85 -11.95
N ASP A 19 -19.00 -20.93 -11.90
CA ASP A 19 -20.38 -20.94 -12.40
C ASP A 19 -21.31 -20.14 -11.50
N GLN A 20 -21.20 -20.29 -10.17
CA GLN A 20 -21.93 -19.47 -9.22
C GLN A 20 -21.57 -17.99 -9.37
N PHE A 21 -20.27 -17.66 -9.57
CA PHE A 21 -19.84 -16.30 -9.86
C PHE A 21 -20.55 -15.70 -11.08
N LYS A 22 -20.71 -16.46 -12.18
CA LYS A 22 -21.40 -15.96 -13.39
C LYS A 22 -22.88 -15.64 -13.12
N VAL A 23 -23.51 -16.33 -12.17
CA VAL A 23 -24.89 -16.06 -11.74
C VAL A 23 -24.90 -14.81 -10.86
N ASP A 24 -24.13 -14.81 -9.79
CA ASP A 24 -24.14 -13.74 -8.78
C ASP A 24 -23.69 -12.39 -9.35
N TYR A 25 -22.72 -12.41 -10.28
CA TYR A 25 -22.16 -11.19 -10.87
C TYR A 25 -23.12 -10.50 -11.87
N LYS A 26 -24.26 -11.11 -12.23
CA LYS A 26 -25.33 -10.44 -13.00
C LYS A 26 -26.17 -9.48 -12.16
N ASN A 27 -26.01 -9.49 -10.83
CA ASN A 27 -26.76 -8.61 -9.95
C ASN A 27 -26.47 -7.13 -10.25
N GLU A 28 -27.50 -6.29 -10.26
CA GLU A 28 -27.39 -4.85 -10.52
C GLU A 28 -26.70 -4.09 -9.37
N ASP A 29 -26.77 -4.61 -8.14
CA ASP A 29 -26.11 -4.03 -6.97
C ASP A 29 -24.58 -4.28 -7.01
N PRO A 30 -23.74 -3.22 -7.05
CA PRO A 30 -22.29 -3.35 -6.98
C PRO A 30 -21.80 -4.08 -5.73
N ASN A 31 -22.51 -4.00 -4.60
CA ASN A 31 -22.13 -4.70 -3.37
C ASN A 31 -22.28 -6.22 -3.54
N ALA A 32 -23.40 -6.67 -4.12
CA ALA A 32 -23.61 -8.08 -4.45
C ALA A 32 -22.55 -8.59 -5.43
N ARG A 33 -22.18 -7.79 -6.44
CA ARG A 33 -21.09 -8.14 -7.37
C ARG A 33 -19.72 -8.19 -6.68
N ALA A 34 -19.45 -7.30 -5.74
CA ALA A 34 -18.21 -7.33 -4.95
C ALA A 34 -18.14 -8.58 -4.07
N GLN A 35 -19.26 -8.98 -3.45
CA GLN A 35 -19.36 -10.24 -2.71
C GLN A 35 -19.10 -11.45 -3.62
N ALA A 36 -19.65 -11.45 -4.84
CA ALA A 36 -19.38 -12.51 -5.83
C ALA A 36 -17.87 -12.61 -6.15
N VAL A 37 -17.20 -11.46 -6.36
CA VAL A 37 -15.74 -11.40 -6.60
C VAL A 37 -14.94 -11.90 -5.41
N SER A 38 -15.30 -11.53 -4.18
CA SER A 38 -14.63 -12.03 -2.98
C SER A 38 -14.80 -13.54 -2.84
N LYS A 39 -16.03 -14.04 -2.96
CA LYS A 39 -16.38 -15.46 -2.80
C LYS A 39 -15.68 -16.33 -3.85
N VAL A 40 -15.71 -15.95 -5.14
CA VAL A 40 -14.99 -16.72 -6.17
C VAL A 40 -13.48 -16.71 -5.90
N GLY A 41 -12.96 -15.63 -5.31
CA GLY A 41 -11.57 -15.52 -4.91
C GLY A 41 -11.11 -16.63 -3.95
N GLU A 42 -11.99 -17.13 -3.09
CA GLU A 42 -11.71 -18.19 -2.12
C GLU A 42 -11.45 -19.56 -2.77
N ALA A 43 -12.00 -19.80 -3.97
CA ALA A 43 -11.77 -21.04 -4.71
C ALA A 43 -10.32 -21.18 -5.24
N ARG A 44 -9.57 -20.06 -5.25
CA ARG A 44 -8.17 -19.97 -5.70
C ARG A 44 -7.95 -20.55 -7.12
N GLY A 45 -6.68 -20.68 -7.51
CA GLY A 45 -6.25 -21.27 -8.78
C GLY A 45 -6.18 -20.32 -9.97
N ARG A 46 -5.55 -20.79 -11.05
CA ARG A 46 -5.15 -19.96 -12.20
C ARG A 46 -6.32 -19.30 -12.93
N LYS A 47 -7.46 -20.00 -13.09
CA LYS A 47 -8.66 -19.45 -13.74
C LYS A 47 -9.22 -18.28 -12.92
N VAL A 48 -9.35 -18.46 -11.61
CA VAL A 48 -9.83 -17.42 -10.69
C VAL A 48 -8.82 -16.27 -10.60
N LEU A 49 -7.52 -16.54 -10.53
CA LEU A 49 -6.48 -15.50 -10.54
C LEU A 49 -6.61 -14.59 -11.77
N ALA A 50 -6.79 -15.17 -12.95
CA ALA A 50 -7.01 -14.40 -14.19
C ALA A 50 -8.32 -13.61 -14.15
N LEU A 51 -9.40 -14.19 -13.62
CA LEU A 51 -10.69 -13.53 -13.42
C LEU A 51 -10.56 -12.30 -12.51
N LEU A 52 -9.87 -12.43 -11.37
CA LEU A 52 -9.65 -11.33 -10.42
C LEU A 52 -8.81 -10.21 -11.05
N GLY A 53 -7.75 -10.55 -11.80
CA GLY A 53 -6.96 -9.58 -12.55
C GLY A 53 -7.77 -8.73 -13.54
N LYS A 54 -8.80 -9.31 -14.16
CA LYS A 54 -9.76 -8.59 -15.01
C LYS A 54 -10.65 -7.65 -14.19
N HIS A 55 -11.18 -8.11 -13.06
CA HIS A 55 -12.09 -7.32 -12.21
C HIS A 55 -11.37 -6.22 -11.42
N LEU A 56 -10.04 -6.27 -11.32
CA LEU A 56 -9.24 -5.15 -10.81
C LEU A 56 -9.31 -3.89 -11.71
N ARG A 57 -9.80 -4.05 -12.95
CA ARG A 57 -9.83 -2.99 -13.98
C ARG A 57 -11.23 -2.70 -14.53
N LYS A 58 -12.24 -3.46 -14.09
CA LYS A 58 -13.61 -3.41 -14.59
C LYS A 58 -14.56 -3.06 -13.44
N ASP A 59 -15.72 -2.50 -13.78
CA ASP A 59 -16.82 -2.22 -12.83
C ASP A 59 -16.52 -1.05 -11.87
N GLN A 60 -17.37 -0.88 -10.86
CA GLN A 60 -17.31 0.13 -9.81
C GLN A 60 -16.17 -0.13 -8.83
N GLU A 61 -15.79 0.92 -8.08
CA GLU A 61 -14.67 0.91 -7.15
C GLU A 61 -14.73 -0.25 -6.15
N ILE A 62 -15.90 -0.51 -5.57
CA ILE A 62 -16.08 -1.58 -4.57
C ILE A 62 -15.77 -2.98 -5.12
N VAL A 63 -16.09 -3.25 -6.39
CA VAL A 63 -15.79 -4.53 -7.07
C VAL A 63 -14.28 -4.65 -7.33
N ARG A 64 -13.62 -3.55 -7.68
CA ARG A 64 -12.17 -3.51 -7.87
C ARG A 64 -11.41 -3.70 -6.56
N MET A 65 -11.89 -3.10 -5.48
CA MET A 65 -11.36 -3.30 -4.13
C MET A 65 -11.51 -4.76 -3.69
N ALA A 66 -12.67 -5.39 -3.94
CA ALA A 66 -12.86 -6.82 -3.70
C ALA A 66 -11.87 -7.68 -4.50
N ALA A 67 -11.65 -7.35 -5.78
CA ALA A 67 -10.66 -8.03 -6.60
C ALA A 67 -9.23 -7.88 -6.05
N ALA A 68 -8.85 -6.67 -5.62
CA ALA A 68 -7.56 -6.41 -4.99
C ALA A 68 -7.38 -7.22 -3.70
N GLY A 69 -8.38 -7.19 -2.81
CA GLY A 69 -8.37 -7.95 -1.56
C GLY A 69 -8.26 -9.46 -1.80
N ALA A 70 -9.04 -10.00 -2.74
CA ALA A 70 -8.97 -11.41 -3.12
C ALA A 70 -7.58 -11.79 -3.65
N LEU A 71 -6.96 -10.96 -4.51
CA LEU A 71 -5.60 -11.15 -5.02
C LEU A 71 -4.55 -11.13 -3.90
N GLY A 72 -4.73 -10.32 -2.86
CA GLY A 72 -3.83 -10.28 -1.69
C GLY A 72 -3.74 -11.60 -0.92
N GLY A 73 -4.73 -12.49 -1.11
CA GLY A 73 -4.74 -13.83 -0.51
C GLY A 73 -4.05 -14.94 -1.33
N TYR A 74 -3.49 -14.64 -2.51
CA TYR A 74 -2.85 -15.64 -3.39
C TYR A 74 -1.37 -15.84 -3.05
N LYS A 75 -1.08 -16.49 -1.92
CA LYS A 75 0.31 -16.69 -1.46
C LYS A 75 1.07 -17.72 -2.30
N GLU A 76 0.39 -18.75 -2.78
CA GLU A 76 0.96 -19.83 -3.60
C GLU A 76 1.34 -19.35 -5.01
N GLU A 77 0.71 -18.27 -5.48
CA GLU A 77 1.00 -17.62 -6.76
C GLU A 77 1.39 -16.14 -6.57
N ALA A 78 2.05 -15.81 -5.44
CA ALA A 78 2.31 -14.44 -5.01
C ALA A 78 2.98 -13.57 -6.08
N SER A 79 3.96 -14.10 -6.82
CA SER A 79 4.63 -13.35 -7.90
C SER A 79 3.68 -12.97 -9.05
N LYS A 80 2.69 -13.81 -9.36
CA LYS A 80 1.69 -13.50 -10.41
C LYS A 80 0.62 -12.56 -9.89
N ALA A 81 0.14 -12.79 -8.66
CA ALA A 81 -0.80 -11.89 -7.99
C ALA A 81 -0.21 -10.48 -7.85
N LEU A 82 1.07 -10.37 -7.45
CA LEU A 82 1.80 -9.10 -7.39
C LEU A 82 1.85 -8.43 -8.76
N SER A 83 2.10 -9.19 -9.83
CA SER A 83 2.16 -8.63 -11.19
C SER A 83 0.80 -8.05 -11.63
N LEU A 84 -0.30 -8.73 -11.28
CA LEU A 84 -1.66 -8.23 -11.52
C LEU A 84 -1.97 -6.97 -10.70
N LEU A 85 -1.64 -6.99 -9.41
CA LEU A 85 -1.80 -5.84 -8.49
C LEU A 85 -0.99 -4.64 -8.98
N ALA A 86 0.28 -4.82 -9.34
CA ALA A 86 1.14 -3.75 -9.85
C ALA A 86 0.61 -3.17 -11.16
N GLY A 87 0.15 -4.04 -12.07
CA GLY A 87 -0.54 -3.63 -13.29
C GLY A 87 -1.93 -3.01 -13.05
N GLY A 88 -2.46 -3.05 -11.84
CA GLY A 88 -3.74 -2.43 -11.45
C GLY A 88 -3.62 -0.99 -10.95
N LEU A 89 -2.43 -0.56 -10.51
CA LEU A 89 -2.24 0.79 -9.95
C LEU A 89 -2.52 1.91 -10.96
N GLY A 90 -2.01 1.77 -12.19
CA GLY A 90 -2.16 2.76 -13.26
C GLY A 90 -3.61 2.93 -13.73
N PRO A 91 -4.31 1.84 -14.12
CA PRO A 91 -5.72 1.89 -14.46
C PRO A 91 -6.60 2.48 -13.34
N ASN A 92 -6.14 2.42 -12.08
CA ASN A 92 -6.88 2.93 -10.94
C ASN A 92 -6.39 4.30 -10.41
N ALA A 93 -5.61 5.06 -11.19
CA ALA A 93 -5.05 6.34 -10.76
C ALA A 93 -6.09 7.42 -10.36
N LYS A 94 -7.34 7.30 -10.82
CA LYS A 94 -8.45 8.21 -10.45
C LYS A 94 -9.24 7.74 -9.23
N TRP A 95 -8.93 6.56 -8.68
CA TRP A 95 -9.65 5.95 -7.57
C TRP A 95 -8.68 5.61 -6.43
N PRO A 96 -8.32 6.60 -5.59
CA PRO A 96 -7.31 6.43 -4.54
C PRO A 96 -7.63 5.31 -3.54
N GLN A 97 -8.92 5.06 -3.27
CA GLN A 97 -9.40 3.96 -2.42
C GLN A 97 -9.06 2.58 -3.01
N VAL A 98 -9.16 2.45 -4.34
CA VAL A 98 -8.77 1.22 -5.05
C VAL A 98 -7.26 1.05 -5.03
N GLN A 99 -6.49 2.12 -5.23
CA GLN A 99 -5.02 2.07 -5.12
C GLN A 99 -4.56 1.68 -3.71
N ALA A 100 -5.20 2.23 -2.68
CA ALA A 100 -4.93 1.84 -1.29
C ALA A 100 -5.20 0.35 -1.05
N SER A 101 -6.33 -0.17 -1.54
CA SER A 101 -6.66 -1.61 -1.46
C SER A 101 -5.64 -2.49 -2.21
N ILE A 102 -5.12 -2.01 -3.35
CA ILE A 102 -4.06 -2.69 -4.10
C ILE A 102 -2.76 -2.75 -3.29
N LEU A 103 -2.37 -1.65 -2.64
CA LEU A 103 -1.16 -1.59 -1.81
C LEU A 103 -1.29 -2.45 -0.56
N ASP A 104 -2.45 -2.44 0.08
CA ASP A 104 -2.75 -3.33 1.20
C ASP A 104 -2.64 -4.81 0.80
N ALA A 105 -3.16 -5.17 -0.36
CA ALA A 105 -3.04 -6.51 -0.93
C ALA A 105 -1.58 -6.88 -1.25
N MET A 106 -0.78 -5.95 -1.77
CA MET A 106 0.67 -6.16 -1.98
C MET A 106 1.39 -6.42 -0.65
N GLY A 107 1.04 -5.69 0.40
CA GLY A 107 1.55 -5.94 1.75
C GLY A 107 1.15 -7.32 2.27
N ALA A 108 -0.09 -7.74 2.05
CA ALA A 108 -0.61 -9.04 2.48
C ALA A 108 0.04 -10.24 1.77
N LEU A 109 0.49 -10.06 0.52
CA LEU A 109 1.21 -11.10 -0.23
C LEU A 109 2.56 -11.46 0.39
N GLN A 110 3.18 -10.56 1.16
CA GLN A 110 4.52 -10.75 1.74
C GLN A 110 5.60 -11.08 0.69
N GLU A 111 5.39 -10.66 -0.57
CA GLU A 111 6.35 -10.86 -1.66
C GLU A 111 7.35 -9.70 -1.69
N GLU A 112 8.63 -9.96 -1.40
CA GLU A 112 9.66 -8.92 -1.28
C GLU A 112 9.76 -8.04 -2.53
N LYS A 113 9.51 -8.58 -3.73
CA LYS A 113 9.53 -7.80 -4.99
C LYS A 113 8.53 -6.63 -4.99
N ALA A 114 7.50 -6.67 -4.14
CA ALA A 114 6.53 -5.59 -4.00
C ALA A 114 7.16 -4.28 -3.52
N THR A 115 8.29 -4.33 -2.79
CA THR A 115 8.99 -3.15 -2.26
C THR A 115 9.38 -2.16 -3.36
N LYS A 116 9.74 -2.67 -4.55
CA LYS A 116 10.07 -1.83 -5.72
C LYS A 116 8.92 -0.91 -6.14
N VAL A 117 7.68 -1.38 -5.99
CA VAL A 117 6.48 -0.62 -6.33
C VAL A 117 6.08 0.26 -5.15
N VAL A 118 5.96 -0.34 -3.97
CA VAL A 118 5.50 0.31 -2.74
C VAL A 118 6.38 1.50 -2.36
N ASN A 119 7.70 1.36 -2.40
CA ASN A 119 8.62 2.41 -1.96
C ASN A 119 8.52 3.71 -2.78
N ARG A 120 8.07 3.62 -4.04
CA ARG A 120 7.92 4.80 -4.91
C ARG A 120 6.70 5.65 -4.56
N LEU A 121 5.77 5.12 -3.77
CA LEU A 121 4.47 5.73 -3.49
C LEU A 121 4.39 6.38 -2.11
N PHE A 122 5.45 6.37 -1.31
CA PHE A 122 5.46 7.02 0.02
C PHE A 122 5.20 8.53 -0.01
N GLN A 123 5.35 9.16 -1.17
CA GLN A 123 5.13 10.59 -1.36
C GLN A 123 4.01 10.88 -2.36
N GLU A 124 3.19 9.88 -2.68
CA GLU A 124 2.08 10.01 -3.62
C GLU A 124 1.13 11.14 -3.18
N LYS A 125 0.62 11.94 -4.13
CA LYS A 125 -0.14 13.16 -3.79
C LYS A 125 -1.34 12.85 -2.91
N GLU A 126 -2.09 11.82 -3.30
CA GLU A 126 -3.26 11.33 -2.58
C GLU A 126 -2.83 10.70 -1.25
N MET A 127 -3.22 11.34 -0.14
CA MET A 127 -2.78 10.99 1.21
C MET A 127 -3.03 9.52 1.54
N ILE A 128 -4.21 9.01 1.18
CA ILE A 128 -4.58 7.61 1.42
C ILE A 128 -3.67 6.61 0.69
N VAL A 129 -3.16 6.97 -0.50
CA VAL A 129 -2.28 6.10 -1.29
C VAL A 129 -0.89 6.09 -0.65
N ALA A 130 -0.39 7.24 -0.21
CA ALA A 130 0.87 7.34 0.50
C ALA A 130 0.84 6.58 1.84
N GLU A 131 -0.24 6.72 2.62
CA GLU A 131 -0.44 5.96 3.86
C GLU A 131 -0.49 4.46 3.63
N ALA A 132 -1.26 4.01 2.62
CA ALA A 132 -1.33 2.60 2.27
C ALA A 132 0.03 2.06 1.79
N ALA A 133 0.83 2.85 1.08
CA ALA A 133 2.18 2.46 0.70
C ALA A 133 3.08 2.28 1.94
N ILE A 134 3.04 3.22 2.88
CA ILE A 134 3.81 3.12 4.14
C ILE A 134 3.36 1.88 4.94
N GLY A 135 2.05 1.65 5.06
CA GLY A 135 1.50 0.46 5.73
C GLY A 135 1.87 -0.84 5.02
N ALA A 136 1.89 -0.87 3.69
CA ALA A 136 2.35 -2.02 2.92
C ALA A 136 3.84 -2.29 3.16
N ALA A 137 4.69 -1.26 3.23
CA ALA A 137 6.10 -1.41 3.55
C ALA A 137 6.34 -1.95 4.97
N GLU A 138 5.54 -1.50 5.94
CA GLU A 138 5.55 -2.06 7.29
C GLU A 138 5.16 -3.54 7.28
N LYS A 139 4.08 -3.91 6.59
CA LYS A 139 3.64 -5.30 6.43
C LYS A 139 4.72 -6.16 5.78
N LEU A 140 5.35 -5.69 4.70
CA LEU A 140 6.37 -6.44 3.96
C LEU A 140 7.63 -6.74 4.76
N ARG A 141 7.88 -6.01 5.87
CA ARG A 141 9.06 -6.18 6.74
C ARG A 141 10.39 -6.27 5.99
N SER A 142 10.54 -5.55 4.87
CA SER A 142 11.78 -5.60 4.08
C SER A 142 12.75 -4.49 4.48
N LYS A 143 14.01 -4.88 4.71
CA LYS A 143 15.14 -3.97 4.91
C LYS A 143 15.24 -2.92 3.79
N THR A 144 14.87 -3.31 2.57
CA THR A 144 14.95 -2.46 1.38
C THR A 144 13.99 -1.26 1.43
N SER A 145 12.99 -1.28 2.32
CA SER A 145 12.07 -0.15 2.53
C SER A 145 12.57 0.86 3.56
N ILE A 146 13.57 0.54 4.39
CA ILE A 146 14.04 1.44 5.46
C ILE A 146 14.65 2.74 4.88
N ALA A 147 15.60 2.64 3.96
CA ALA A 147 16.23 3.84 3.40
C ALA A 147 15.22 4.74 2.65
N PRO A 148 14.33 4.21 1.78
CA PRO A 148 13.30 5.02 1.14
C PRO A 148 12.30 5.66 2.12
N LEU A 149 11.95 4.99 3.23
CA LEU A 149 11.12 5.58 4.29
C LEU A 149 11.83 6.76 4.97
N ILE A 150 13.13 6.61 5.29
CA ILE A 150 13.94 7.69 5.88
C ILE A 150 14.05 8.88 4.90
N GLU A 151 14.25 8.63 3.62
CA GLU A 151 14.31 9.67 2.58
C GLU A 151 12.98 10.43 2.46
N ALA A 152 11.85 9.71 2.47
CA ALA A 152 10.52 10.30 2.47
C ALA A 152 10.28 11.17 3.72
N TYR A 153 10.67 10.68 4.91
CA TYR A 153 10.57 11.45 6.16
C TYR A 153 11.34 12.78 6.07
N VAL A 154 12.61 12.72 5.65
CA VAL A 154 13.47 13.91 5.56
C VAL A 154 12.93 14.92 4.57
N LYS A 155 12.38 14.47 3.44
CA LYS A 155 11.76 15.38 2.48
C LYS A 155 10.51 16.05 3.07
N MET A 156 9.62 15.29 3.70
CA MET A 156 8.42 15.83 4.35
C MET A 156 8.75 16.79 5.50
N GLU A 157 9.81 16.51 6.26
CA GLU A 157 10.32 17.39 7.33
C GLU A 157 10.79 18.73 6.77
N LYS A 158 11.53 18.70 5.65
CA LYS A 158 11.96 19.90 4.92
C LYS A 158 10.76 20.68 4.39
N ASP A 159 9.83 20.01 3.72
CA ASP A 159 8.65 20.62 3.09
C ASP A 159 7.68 21.22 4.14
N ALA A 160 7.61 20.63 5.34
CA ALA A 160 6.84 21.16 6.46
C ALA A 160 7.48 22.38 7.16
N GLY A 161 8.71 22.76 6.76
CA GLY A 161 9.50 23.81 7.40
C GLY A 161 10.00 23.44 8.80
N VAL A 162 10.21 22.15 9.06
CA VAL A 162 10.60 21.60 10.38
C VAL A 162 12.12 21.42 10.53
N SER A 163 12.91 21.75 9.50
CA SER A 163 14.36 21.60 9.54
C SER A 163 15.03 22.52 10.59
N LYS A 164 15.71 21.89 11.56
CA LYS A 164 16.58 22.43 12.64
C LYS A 164 16.53 23.95 12.89
N GLY A 165 16.02 24.31 14.08
CA GLY A 165 16.53 25.39 14.94
C GLY A 165 17.07 26.63 14.25
N ASN A 166 16.18 27.55 13.90
CA ASN A 166 16.53 28.96 13.88
C ASN A 166 15.75 29.68 14.99
N THR A 167 16.33 29.73 16.18
CA THR A 167 16.08 30.79 17.18
C THR A 167 16.85 32.07 16.83
N GLY A 168 17.24 32.26 15.57
CA GLY A 168 17.91 33.45 15.08
C GLY A 168 16.92 34.55 14.71
N LYS A 169 16.81 35.55 15.61
CA LYS A 169 16.38 36.93 15.37
C LYS A 169 15.09 37.12 14.56
N ILE A 170 13.99 37.39 15.27
CA ILE A 170 12.92 38.27 14.75
C ILE A 170 13.52 39.67 14.64
N GLY A 171 14.03 40.01 13.46
CA GLY A 171 14.61 41.32 13.13
C GLY A 171 14.33 41.75 11.69
N GLY A 172 13.28 41.21 11.07
CA GLY A 172 12.70 41.73 9.82
C GLY A 172 11.43 42.53 10.13
N PRO A 173 11.14 43.61 9.39
CA PRO A 173 9.98 44.46 9.67
C PRO A 173 8.70 43.63 9.70
N TYR A 174 7.88 43.87 10.71
CA TYR A 174 6.54 43.28 10.83
C TYR A 174 5.74 43.64 9.57
N ILE A 175 5.47 42.64 8.72
CA ILE A 175 4.53 42.76 7.60
C ILE A 175 3.22 42.14 8.08
N PRO A 176 2.25 42.96 8.55
CA PRO A 176 0.90 42.45 8.75
C PRO A 176 0.37 42.04 7.37
N ASN A 177 -0.13 40.81 7.27
CA ASN A 177 -0.71 40.21 6.06
C ASN A 177 0.24 39.35 5.16
N SER A 178 1.01 38.45 5.76
CA SER A 178 1.48 37.25 5.04
C SER A 178 0.27 36.32 4.78
N SER A 179 -0.32 36.42 3.60
CA SER A 179 -1.36 35.51 3.09
C SER A 179 -0.88 34.06 3.07
N ARG A 180 -0.98 33.35 4.20
CA ARG A 180 -0.79 31.90 4.27
C ARG A 180 -1.93 31.25 3.49
N THR A 181 -1.66 30.90 2.23
CA THR A 181 -2.61 30.19 1.36
C THR A 181 -3.04 28.88 2.03
N LYS A 182 -4.31 28.51 1.86
CA LYS A 182 -4.89 27.29 2.44
C LYS A 182 -4.10 26.02 2.06
N SER A 183 -3.64 25.95 0.80
CA SER A 183 -2.78 24.87 0.27
C SER A 183 -1.55 24.60 1.15
N ASN A 184 -0.84 25.66 1.58
CA ASN A 184 0.38 25.48 2.37
C ASN A 184 0.10 24.91 3.78
N ARG A 185 -1.11 25.10 4.31
CA ARG A 185 -1.53 24.49 5.59
C ARG A 185 -1.88 23.01 5.39
N ASP A 186 -2.65 22.71 4.35
CA ASP A 186 -3.07 21.35 4.01
C ASP A 186 -1.85 20.45 3.70
N ASP A 187 -0.84 20.96 2.98
CA ASP A 187 0.41 20.25 2.70
C ASP A 187 1.24 19.99 3.97
N LYS A 188 1.28 20.96 4.89
CA LYS A 188 1.99 20.83 6.16
C LYS A 188 1.33 19.78 7.06
N ASP A 189 0.01 19.79 7.15
CA ASP A 189 -0.72 18.84 7.98
C ASP A 189 -0.69 17.42 7.38
N ARG A 190 -0.76 17.29 6.05
CA ARG A 190 -0.48 16.05 5.32
C ARG A 190 0.91 15.51 5.66
N ASN A 191 1.95 16.34 5.53
CA ASN A 191 3.32 15.91 5.80
C ASN A 191 3.53 15.48 7.25
N LYS A 192 2.91 16.17 8.22
CA LYS A 192 2.94 15.72 9.63
C LYS A 192 2.31 14.34 9.81
N THR A 193 1.16 14.09 9.18
CA THR A 193 0.48 12.80 9.30
C THR A 193 1.32 11.68 8.67
N LEU A 194 1.86 11.90 7.48
CA LEU A 194 2.73 10.92 6.83
C LEU A 194 4.04 10.70 7.57
N MET A 195 4.66 11.75 8.13
CA MET A 195 5.84 11.60 9.00
C MET A 195 5.54 10.76 10.25
N LYS A 196 4.33 10.88 10.82
CA LYS A 196 3.89 10.02 11.93
C LYS A 196 3.74 8.56 11.48
N ALA A 197 3.11 8.32 10.33
CA ALA A 197 3.00 6.97 9.76
C ALA A 197 4.39 6.35 9.48
N ILE A 198 5.29 7.11 8.85
CA ILE A 198 6.67 6.67 8.58
C ILE A 198 7.42 6.39 9.89
N SER A 199 7.25 7.23 10.92
CA SER A 199 7.89 7.00 12.22
C SER A 199 7.42 5.70 12.87
N THR A 200 6.12 5.39 12.76
CA THR A 200 5.55 4.13 13.25
C THR A 200 6.14 2.95 12.48
N ALA A 201 6.14 3.01 11.13
CA ALA A 201 6.70 1.96 10.29
C ALA A 201 8.20 1.74 10.56
N LEU A 202 9.00 2.81 10.61
CA LEU A 202 10.43 2.71 10.94
C LEU A 202 10.65 2.14 12.34
N LYS A 203 9.86 2.53 13.35
CA LYS A 203 9.93 1.92 14.67
C LYS A 203 9.60 0.44 14.63
N SER A 204 8.55 0.05 13.91
CA SER A 204 8.12 -1.35 13.73
C SER A 204 9.19 -2.21 13.06
N LEU A 205 9.90 -1.66 12.07
CA LEU A 205 10.96 -2.33 11.32
C LEU A 205 12.31 -2.37 12.05
N THR A 206 12.62 -1.34 12.84
CA THR A 206 13.97 -1.13 13.38
C THR A 206 14.09 -1.25 14.89
N GLY A 207 12.98 -1.21 15.61
CA GLY A 207 12.95 -1.01 17.06
C GLY A 207 13.39 0.39 17.52
N GLN A 208 13.88 1.23 16.61
CA GLN A 208 14.42 2.55 16.95
C GLN A 208 13.34 3.63 16.93
N LYS A 209 13.62 4.75 17.61
CA LYS A 209 12.75 5.92 17.61
C LYS A 209 13.59 7.18 17.57
N PHE A 210 13.47 7.93 16.49
CA PHE A 210 14.08 9.25 16.35
C PHE A 210 13.02 10.30 16.02
N LYS A 211 13.30 11.56 16.40
CA LYS A 211 12.40 12.70 16.17
C LYS A 211 12.75 13.50 14.92
N ALA A 212 14.01 13.48 14.51
CA ALA A 212 14.48 14.20 13.33
C ALA A 212 14.90 13.23 12.23
N GLY A 213 14.66 13.63 10.98
CA GLY A 213 15.07 12.86 9.82
C GLY A 213 16.59 12.73 9.70
N SER A 214 17.34 13.73 10.21
CA SER A 214 18.80 13.68 10.29
C SER A 214 19.31 12.52 11.15
N ASP A 215 18.63 12.25 12.26
CA ASP A 215 19.04 11.23 13.22
C ASP A 215 18.79 9.83 12.64
N TRP A 216 17.65 9.66 11.95
CA TRP A 216 17.37 8.47 11.15
C TRP A 216 18.45 8.21 10.10
N LYS A 217 18.84 9.24 9.33
CA LYS A 217 19.90 9.13 8.32
C LYS A 217 21.25 8.75 8.93
N GLU A 218 21.64 9.40 10.02
CA GLU A 218 22.91 9.10 10.69
C GLU A 218 22.93 7.68 11.27
N TRP A 219 21.84 7.27 11.91
CA TRP A 219 21.70 5.91 12.42
C TRP A 219 21.78 4.88 11.29
N TRP A 220 21.05 5.09 10.19
CA TRP A 220 21.07 4.16 9.05
C TRP A 220 22.44 4.08 8.37
N LYS A 221 23.16 5.21 8.26
CA LYS A 221 24.54 5.22 7.75
C LYS A 221 25.47 4.32 8.56
N LYS A 222 25.31 4.28 9.89
CA LYS A 222 26.14 3.48 10.80
C LYS A 222 25.73 2.01 10.86
N ASN A 223 24.42 1.72 10.79
CA ASN A 223 23.87 0.38 11.09
C ASN A 223 23.37 -0.37 9.85
N GLY A 224 22.98 0.34 8.79
CA GLY A 224 22.20 -0.21 7.68
C GLY A 224 22.88 -1.34 6.91
N ALA A 225 24.22 -1.35 6.81
CA ALA A 225 24.95 -2.41 6.12
C ALA A 225 24.66 -3.79 6.73
N LYS A 226 24.71 -3.90 8.06
CA LYS A 226 24.53 -5.15 8.80
C LYS A 226 23.12 -5.32 9.40
N PHE A 227 22.23 -4.36 9.14
CA PHE A 227 20.90 -4.36 9.75
C PHE A 227 20.03 -5.51 9.24
N GLU A 228 19.32 -6.15 10.15
CA GLU A 228 18.25 -7.11 9.88
C GLU A 228 16.96 -6.57 10.50
N VAL A 229 15.85 -6.73 9.79
CA VAL A 229 14.55 -6.25 10.26
C VAL A 229 14.15 -7.05 11.50
N VAL A 230 13.70 -6.34 12.52
CA VAL A 230 13.25 -6.93 13.81
C VAL A 230 11.96 -7.71 13.63
#